data_AF-A0A8J2J565-F1
#
_entry.id   AF-A0A8J2J565-F1
#
_cell.length_a   1.000
_cell.length_b   1.000
_cell.length_c   1.000
_cell.angle_alpha   90.00
_cell.angle_beta   90.00
_cell.angle_gamma   90.00
#
_symmetry.space_group_name_H-M   'P 1'
#
loop_
_entity.id
_entity.type
_entity.pdbx_description
1 polymer ?
#
loop_
_entity_poly.entity_id
_entity_poly.type
_entity_poly.pdbx_seq_one_letter_code
_entity_poly.pdbx_strand_id
1 'polypeptide(L)' 'MKLISRKQLLTVIVIVVGLMIIATFGSPPTPGPPIGGGPCVPHNGRCWSTRQCCTGICDKMLAYCIDV' A
#
# COMPACT_ATOMS: atom_id res chain seq x y z
N MET A 1 30.93 13.29 27.12
CA MET A 1 30.56 13.70 25.75
C MET A 1 30.76 12.49 24.86
N LYS A 2 29.68 11.89 24.33
CA LYS A 2 29.75 10.62 23.59
C LYS A 2 30.21 10.95 22.17
N LEU A 3 31.50 10.70 21.86
CA LEU A 3 32.05 10.90 20.52
C LEU A 3 31.36 9.92 19.57
N ILE A 4 30.39 10.41 18.81
CA ILE A 4 29.75 9.65 17.75
C ILE A 4 30.82 9.39 16.69
N SER A 5 31.21 8.13 16.56
CA SER A 5 32.20 7.70 15.57
C SER A 5 31.69 8.03 14.17
N ARG A 6 32.57 8.47 13.24
CA ARG A 6 32.19 8.83 11.86
C ARG A 6 31.37 7.72 11.16
N LYS A 7 31.63 6.46 11.52
CA LYS A 7 30.87 5.28 11.07
C LYS A 7 29.42 5.29 11.56
N GLN A 8 29.19 5.67 12.81
CA GLN A 8 27.86 5.78 13.40
C GLN A 8 27.06 6.94 12.78
N LEU A 9 27.72 8.06 12.46
CA LEU A 9 27.09 9.18 11.76
C LEU A 9 26.61 8.78 10.34
N LEU A 10 27.44 8.06 9.59
CA LEU A 10 27.09 7.54 8.26
C LEU A 10 25.87 6.61 8.33
N THR A 11 25.82 5.69 9.28
CA THR A 11 24.68 4.77 9.45
C THR A 11 23.38 5.52 9.72
N VAL A 12 23.41 6.55 10.58
CA VAL A 12 22.22 7.36 10.89
C VAL A 12 21.71 8.11 9.65
N ILE A 13 22.62 8.69 8.85
CA ILE A 13 22.24 9.41 7.63
C ILE A 13 21.56 8.47 6.63
N VAL A 14 22.10 7.26 6.42
CA VAL A 14 21.51 6.27 5.49
C VAL A 14 20.10 5.87 5.93
N ILE A 15 19.88 5.64 7.23
CA ILE A 15 18.57 5.27 7.77
C ILE A 15 17.55 6.41 7.58
N VAL A 16 17.95 7.64 7.90
CA VAL A 16 17.07 8.82 7.77
C VAL A 16 16.69 9.07 6.31
N VAL A 17 17.66 9.01 5.40
CA VAL A 17 17.41 9.16 3.96
C VAL A 17 16.51 8.04 3.43
N GLY A 18 16.76 6.78 3.83
CA GLY A 18 15.92 5.65 3.45
C GLY A 18 14.45 5.80 3.92
N LEU A 19 14.25 6.24 5.16
CA LEU A 19 12.90 6.51 5.71
C LEU A 19 12.19 7.65 4.97
N MET A 20 12.90 8.73 4.64
CA MET A 20 12.32 9.85 3.88
C MET A 20 11.89 9.42 2.47
N ILE A 21 12.64 8.53 1.81
CA ILE A 21 12.29 7.98 0.50
C ILE A 21 11.00 7.14 0.60
N ILE A 22 10.90 6.26 1.61
CA ILE A 22 9.68 5.45 1.81
C ILE A 22 8.45 6.35 2.04
N ALA A 23 8.61 7.44 2.79
CA ALA A 23 7.54 8.39 3.06
C ALA A 23 7.11 9.22 1.84
N THR A 24 8.02 9.51 0.91
CA THR A 24 7.71 10.31 -0.30
C THR A 24 7.11 9.47 -1.42
N PHE A 25 7.63 8.27 -1.66
CA PHE A 25 7.16 7.42 -2.76
C PHE A 25 5.97 6.54 -2.37
N GLY A 26 5.63 6.50 -1.08
CA GLY A 26 4.68 5.54 -0.54
C GLY A 26 5.24 4.13 -0.62
N SER A 27 4.76 3.25 0.24
CA SER A 27 5.02 1.82 0.08
C SER A 27 4.55 1.39 -1.31
N PRO A 28 5.32 0.56 -2.05
CA PRO A 28 4.82 -0.04 -3.28
C PRO A 28 3.46 -0.71 -2.99
N PRO A 29 2.48 -0.64 -3.91
CA PRO A 29 1.18 -1.24 -3.69
C PRO A 29 1.40 -2.71 -3.35
N THR A 30 1.06 -3.10 -2.12
CA THR A 30 1.12 -4.48 -1.68
C THR A 30 0.29 -5.31 -2.66
N PRO A 31 0.84 -6.35 -3.29
CA PRO A 31 0.05 -7.24 -4.14
C PRO A 31 -1.11 -7.76 -3.29
N GLY A 32 -2.33 -7.37 -3.66
CA GLY A 32 -3.53 -7.88 -3.02
C GLY A 32 -3.59 -9.40 -3.16
N PRO A 33 -4.35 -10.08 -2.28
CA PRO A 33 -4.48 -11.53 -2.33
C PRO A 33 -4.95 -12.00 -3.72
N PRO A 34 -4.51 -13.18 -4.16
CA PRO A 34 -4.76 -13.68 -5.51
C PRO A 34 -6.27 -13.74 -5.80
N ILE A 35 -6.66 -13.11 -6.91
CA ILE A 35 -8.01 -13.19 -7.48
C ILE A 35 -8.16 -14.58 -8.09
N GLY A 36 -8.67 -15.54 -7.32
CA GLY A 36 -8.90 -16.89 -7.80
C GLY A 36 -9.29 -17.85 -6.69
N GLY A 37 -10.57 -17.85 -6.29
CA GLY A 37 -11.17 -18.90 -5.47
C GLY A 37 -11.96 -18.46 -4.23
N GLY A 38 -11.98 -17.16 -3.91
CA GLY A 38 -12.82 -16.61 -2.83
C GLY A 38 -14.14 -16.01 -3.34
N PRO A 39 -15.17 -15.86 -2.48
CA PRO A 39 -16.39 -15.14 -2.85
C PRO A 39 -16.02 -13.73 -3.30
N CYS A 40 -16.59 -13.31 -4.42
CA CYS A 40 -16.43 -11.94 -4.92
C CYS A 40 -16.89 -10.93 -3.85
N VAL A 41 -16.32 -9.73 -3.87
CA VAL A 41 -16.64 -8.68 -2.90
C VAL A 41 -18.08 -8.21 -3.18
N PRO A 42 -18.97 -8.26 -2.19
CA PRO A 42 -20.36 -7.84 -2.35
C PRO A 42 -20.47 -6.32 -2.52
N HIS A 43 -21.68 -5.84 -2.88
CA HIS A 43 -21.97 -4.41 -2.95
C HIS A 43 -21.57 -3.69 -1.66
N ASN A 44 -21.00 -2.49 -1.81
CA ASN A 44 -20.45 -1.68 -0.72
C ASN A 44 -19.29 -2.35 0.05
N GLY A 45 -18.74 -3.44 -0.48
CA GLY A 45 -17.51 -4.04 0.01
C GLY A 45 -16.28 -3.32 -0.55
N ARG A 46 -15.20 -3.32 0.23
CA ARG A 46 -13.98 -2.58 -0.13
C ARG A 46 -13.26 -3.25 -1.30
N CYS A 47 -12.88 -2.48 -2.30
CA CYS A 47 -12.24 -2.97 -3.51
C CYS A 47 -11.07 -2.07 -3.94
N TRP A 48 -10.11 -2.70 -4.61
CA TRP A 48 -8.96 -2.06 -5.26
C TRP A 48 -8.99 -2.22 -6.79
N SER A 49 -9.77 -3.19 -7.27
CA SER A 49 -9.91 -3.50 -8.68
C SER A 49 -11.33 -3.94 -8.98
N THR A 50 -11.85 -3.56 -10.15
CA THR A 50 -13.17 -3.94 -10.65
C THR A 50 -13.39 -5.45 -10.65
N ARG A 51 -12.33 -6.23 -10.89
CA ARG A 51 -12.35 -7.70 -10.89
C ARG A 51 -12.58 -8.33 -9.51
N GLN A 52 -12.51 -7.54 -8.45
CA GLN A 52 -12.79 -8.02 -7.09
C GLN A 52 -14.28 -7.97 -6.77
N CYS A 53 -15.04 -7.06 -7.39
CA CYS A 53 -16.47 -6.86 -7.13
C CYS A 53 -17.32 -7.88 -7.87
N CYS A 54 -18.35 -8.42 -7.22
CA CYS A 54 -19.33 -9.29 -7.88
C CYS A 54 -20.05 -8.58 -9.04
N THR A 55 -20.28 -7.28 -8.90
CA THR A 55 -20.88 -6.40 -9.91
C THR A 55 -19.91 -6.07 -11.05
N GLY A 56 -18.63 -6.43 -10.91
CA GLY A 56 -17.57 -6.07 -11.85
C GLY A 56 -17.17 -4.60 -11.81
N ILE A 57 -17.68 -3.82 -10.84
CA ILE A 57 -17.46 -2.37 -10.78
C ILE A 57 -16.98 -1.97 -9.39
N CYS A 58 -15.76 -1.42 -9.37
CA CYS A 58 -15.11 -0.87 -8.20
C CYS A 58 -14.95 0.63 -8.40
N ASP A 59 -15.65 1.41 -7.59
CA ASP A 59 -15.50 2.86 -7.60
C ASP A 59 -14.12 3.22 -7.04
N LYS A 60 -13.28 3.85 -7.87
CA LYS A 60 -11.91 4.18 -7.49
C LYS A 60 -11.82 5.37 -6.53
N MET A 61 -12.84 6.23 -6.46
CA MET A 61 -12.86 7.37 -5.53
C MET A 61 -13.22 6.90 -4.12
N LEU A 62 -14.21 6.02 -4.02
CA LEU A 62 -14.71 5.49 -2.75
C LEU A 62 -13.92 4.25 -2.32
N ALA A 63 -13.27 3.54 -3.25
CA ALA A 63 -12.66 2.22 -3.05
C ALA A 63 -13.69 1.17 -2.59
N TYR A 64 -14.92 1.24 -3.15
CA TYR A 64 -16.03 0.33 -2.83
C TYR A 64 -16.71 -0.22 -4.09
N CYS A 65 -17.22 -1.44 -4.00
CA CYS A 65 -18.02 -2.06 -5.05
C CYS A 65 -19.38 -1.40 -5.14
N ILE A 66 -19.78 -1.02 -6.34
CA ILE A 66 -21.07 -0.37 -6.61
C ILE A 66 -21.87 -1.17 -7.65
N ASP A 67 -23.18 -0.99 -7.62
CA ASP A 67 -24.12 -1.48 -8.64
C ASP A 67 -24.39 -0.33 -9.64
N VAL A 68 -24.65 -0.64 -10.91
CA VAL A 68 -24.97 0.37 -11.95
C VAL A 68 -26.43 0.25 -12.35
#